data_AF-A0A8S3T8T4-F1
#
_entry.id   AF-A0A8S3T8T4-F1
#
_cell.length_a   1.000
_cell.length_b   1.000
_cell.length_c   1.000
_cell.angle_alpha   90.00
_cell.angle_beta   90.00
_cell.angle_gamma   90.00
#
_symmetry.space_group_name_H-M   'P 1'
#
loop_
_entity.id
_entity.type
_entity.pdbx_description
1 polymer ?
#
loop_
_entity_poly.entity_id
_entity_poly.type
_entity_poly.pdbx_seq_one_letter_code
_entity_poly.pdbx_strand_id
1 'polypeptide(L)'
;MDTTSLNFMCWNCRGIFSSIPYLSEVLRNNDVDICALSEHWLRSYQLHILDSIDSNFVSISKGVDESNIESLRVNDRSGVAFLVSKVIYPYTSVIDCNNSRFLGIEVNIPNCETFFAFCAYLPASSHSIDFFREHVEYMFELLVYTTYQEIGTVVLLGDFNTKINGPRYMFSSDQRSTLFRSLMIEHNLVSVNMEAICTGPVYCNRQNEISEKVKAIRNSATKDTSANWITFEFSEVHDICNKLKCNKACGHDDIAYEHLRFGGKLLMKHLCYLFNLILQYAYVPKEWHKSMIILLYKGDNKSRTDTNSYRGISLVPSITKVFEKLTDIKLSSIRTDFPNGQQVAYQKLLSSLNASFNLQEVTLHHIEKNGTIYIVLLDSTKAFDTVPHDGLRLKLHEYGAHGKLWLLLDSMYTNLYGAVSSNGKLSKWFELKRGIRQGSSLSAKLYLIFINDLINELESSKEGAFFHDLNASSPVQADDIAIIATNCVSTQRMVTICENYSNMWGFTFSPAKSKLLQFGKRRTSTPTYLYQEPINYVTSARHIGIQLDTSLKTMDRTLKACRTLRSTTTSVIRLGIHSAIVNPIVCTKIISQLCYPKALYGCKLWGNLPALKY
;
A
#
# COMPACT_ATOMS: atom_id res chain seq x y z
N MET A 1 26.84 34.67 15.08
CA MET A 1 26.60 33.29 14.58
C MET A 1 27.97 32.68 14.45
N ASP A 2 28.36 31.84 15.40
CA ASP A 2 29.62 31.08 15.34
C ASP A 2 29.37 29.79 14.53
N THR A 3 28.94 29.90 13.28
CA THR A 3 28.74 28.76 12.39
C THR A 3 29.98 28.63 11.51
N THR A 4 30.96 27.87 11.98
CA THR A 4 32.18 27.52 11.22
C THR A 4 31.94 26.39 10.20
N SER A 5 30.71 25.89 10.07
CA SER A 5 30.32 24.81 9.17
C SER A 5 28.92 25.03 8.60
N LEU A 6 28.74 24.68 7.32
CA LEU A 6 27.43 24.63 6.65
C LEU A 6 27.07 23.18 6.35
N ASN A 7 25.81 22.82 6.62
CA ASN A 7 25.30 21.47 6.45
C ASN A 7 24.45 21.35 5.19
N PHE A 8 24.88 20.47 4.28
CA PHE A 8 24.22 20.24 3.00
C PHE A 8 23.43 18.94 3.01
N MET A 9 22.29 18.94 2.32
CA MET A 9 21.46 17.76 2.12
C MET A 9 21.09 17.62 0.64
N CYS A 10 21.18 16.42 0.09
CA CYS A 10 20.62 16.10 -1.23
C CYS A 10 19.36 15.24 -1.07
N TRP A 11 18.31 15.56 -1.82
CA TRP A 11 17.07 14.80 -1.77
C TRP A 11 16.46 14.61 -3.16
N ASN A 12 16.30 13.35 -3.53
CA ASN A 12 15.73 12.96 -4.82
C ASN A 12 14.25 12.59 -4.65
N CYS A 13 13.37 13.44 -5.16
CA CYS A 13 11.92 13.23 -5.11
C CYS A 13 11.46 12.41 -6.34
N ARG A 14 10.53 11.47 -6.09
CA ARG A 14 9.73 10.79 -7.13
C ARG A 14 8.25 11.15 -7.01
N GLY A 15 8.00 12.46 -6.89
CA GLY A 15 6.69 13.08 -6.66
C GLY A 15 6.74 14.06 -5.50
N ILE A 16 6.90 15.35 -5.79
CA ILE A 16 7.05 16.40 -4.77
C ILE A 16 5.93 16.39 -3.72
N PHE A 17 4.66 16.24 -4.13
CA PHE A 17 3.52 16.26 -3.21
C PHE A 17 3.55 15.18 -2.13
N SER A 18 4.03 13.98 -2.48
CA SER A 18 4.19 12.89 -1.50
C SER A 18 5.40 13.07 -0.60
N SER A 19 6.37 13.88 -1.01
CA SER A 19 7.63 14.08 -0.28
C SER A 19 7.58 15.24 0.71
N ILE A 20 6.66 16.21 0.54
CA ILE A 20 6.57 17.42 1.39
C ILE A 20 6.57 17.11 2.90
N PRO A 21 5.71 16.22 3.44
CA PRO A 21 5.65 16.00 4.89
C PRO A 21 6.97 15.47 5.46
N TYR A 22 7.60 14.54 4.74
CA TYR A 22 8.86 13.91 5.14
C TYR A 22 10.03 14.88 5.03
N LEU A 23 10.08 15.66 3.95
CA LEU A 23 11.15 16.62 3.73
C LEU A 23 11.11 17.72 4.79
N SER A 24 9.94 18.22 5.15
CA SER A 24 9.75 19.15 6.26
C SER A 24 10.30 18.60 7.58
N GLU A 25 9.98 17.34 7.89
CA GLU A 25 10.46 16.66 9.11
C GLU A 25 11.99 16.50 9.11
N VAL A 26 12.58 16.06 8.00
CA VAL A 26 14.03 15.86 7.90
C VAL A 26 14.79 17.18 8.02
N LEU A 27 14.29 18.26 7.42
CA LEU A 27 14.87 19.60 7.54
C LEU A 27 14.82 20.16 8.97
N ARG A 28 13.82 19.76 9.77
CA ARG A 28 13.70 20.19 11.18
C ARG A 28 14.57 19.36 12.13
N ASN A 29 14.70 18.07 11.84
CA ASN A 29 15.37 17.12 12.73
C ASN A 29 16.86 17.00 12.46
N ASN A 30 17.32 17.44 11.30
CA ASN A 30 18.73 17.48 10.93
C ASN A 30 19.07 18.95 10.74
N ASP A 31 20.17 19.39 11.32
CA ASP A 31 20.66 20.77 11.29
C ASP A 31 21.10 21.14 9.87
N VAL A 32 20.15 21.28 8.93
CA VAL A 32 20.39 21.46 7.49
C VAL A 32 20.29 22.93 7.13
N ASP A 33 21.31 23.43 6.45
CA ASP A 33 21.37 24.80 5.98
C ASP A 33 20.86 24.95 4.54
N ILE A 34 21.28 24.02 3.67
CA ILE A 34 20.97 24.02 2.25
C ILE A 34 20.57 22.62 1.82
N CYS A 35 19.35 22.46 1.30
CA CYS A 35 18.87 21.22 0.72
C CYS A 35 18.71 21.35 -0.79
N ALA A 36 19.43 20.53 -1.55
CA ALA A 36 19.32 20.38 -2.99
C ALA A 36 18.28 19.30 -3.33
N LEU A 37 17.24 19.69 -4.07
CA LEU A 37 16.14 18.86 -4.50
C LEU A 37 16.22 18.58 -6.00
N SER A 38 16.15 17.30 -6.37
CA SER A 38 16.00 16.87 -7.76
C SER A 38 14.69 16.11 -7.94
N GLU A 39 13.91 16.43 -8.98
CA GLU A 39 12.62 15.80 -9.23
C GLU A 39 12.42 15.53 -10.73
N HIS A 40 11.80 14.39 -11.04
CA HIS A 40 11.60 13.98 -12.42
C HIS A 40 10.48 14.79 -13.11
N TRP A 41 9.51 15.31 -12.35
CA TRP A 41 8.39 16.12 -12.84
C TRP A 41 8.12 17.35 -11.99
N LEU A 42 9.09 18.26 -11.87
CA LEU A 42 8.86 19.55 -11.24
C LEU A 42 8.52 20.59 -12.31
N ARG A 43 7.23 20.90 -12.40
CA ARG A 43 6.68 21.81 -13.41
C ARG A 43 6.64 23.23 -12.88
N SER A 44 6.75 24.21 -13.77
CA SER A 44 6.78 25.64 -13.40
C SER A 44 5.57 26.07 -12.54
N TYR A 45 4.37 25.52 -12.77
CA TYR A 45 3.20 25.83 -11.95
C TYR A 45 3.24 25.22 -10.54
N GLN A 46 4.11 24.25 -10.28
CA GLN A 46 4.25 23.57 -8.98
C GLN A 46 5.26 24.27 -8.07
N LEU A 47 6.10 25.16 -8.59
CA LEU A 47 7.23 25.74 -7.85
C LEU A 47 6.81 26.43 -6.56
N HIS A 48 5.65 27.12 -6.57
CA HIS A 48 5.11 27.80 -5.38
C HIS A 48 4.84 26.88 -4.19
N ILE A 49 4.69 25.56 -4.40
CA ILE A 49 4.48 24.61 -3.30
C ILE A 49 5.77 24.37 -2.51
N LEU A 50 6.93 24.63 -3.10
CA LEU A 50 8.21 24.37 -2.45
C LEU A 50 8.42 25.31 -1.26
N ASP A 51 7.93 26.55 -1.34
CA ASP A 51 7.92 27.49 -0.20
C ASP A 51 7.01 27.05 0.95
N SER A 52 6.10 26.08 0.72
CA SER A 52 5.25 25.52 1.76
C SER A 52 5.87 24.32 2.49
N ILE A 53 7.05 23.85 2.06
CA ILE A 53 7.71 22.67 2.64
C ILE A 53 8.09 22.91 4.10
N ASP A 54 8.77 24.01 4.38
CA ASP A 54 9.10 24.39 5.75
C ASP A 54 9.21 25.91 5.90
N SER A 55 8.65 26.43 6.99
CA SER A 55 8.60 27.87 7.24
C SER A 55 9.97 28.51 7.49
N ASN A 56 11.01 27.74 7.81
CA ASN A 56 12.36 28.24 8.05
C ASN A 56 13.22 28.30 6.80
N PHE A 57 12.72 27.81 5.66
CA PHE A 57 13.44 27.78 4.40
C PHE A 57 12.78 28.70 3.36
N VAL A 58 13.55 29.08 2.34
CA VAL A 58 13.09 29.75 1.13
C VAL A 58 13.47 28.88 -0.05
N SER A 59 12.53 28.67 -0.97
CA SER A 59 12.80 27.87 -2.16
C SER A 59 13.35 28.73 -3.30
N ILE A 60 14.41 28.24 -3.95
CA ILE A 60 14.91 28.75 -5.23
C ILE A 60 14.76 27.58 -6.18
N SER A 61 14.01 27.73 -7.27
CA SER A 61 13.64 26.55 -8.07
C SER A 61 13.52 26.84 -9.55
N LYS A 62 13.78 25.79 -10.35
CA LYS A 62 13.67 25.81 -11.80
C LYS A 62 12.99 24.54 -12.26
N GLY A 63 11.87 24.70 -12.96
CA GLY A 63 11.08 23.62 -13.52
C GLY A 63 11.02 23.67 -15.03
N VAL A 64 10.41 22.67 -15.64
CA VAL A 64 10.16 22.66 -17.09
C VAL A 64 9.12 23.73 -17.45
N ASP A 65 9.44 24.54 -18.45
CA ASP A 65 8.53 25.51 -19.05
C ASP A 65 7.63 24.81 -20.08
N GLU A 66 6.32 24.80 -19.82
CA GLU A 66 5.31 24.16 -20.66
C GLU A 66 4.76 25.10 -21.76
N SER A 67 5.20 26.36 -21.80
CA SER A 67 4.75 27.32 -22.81
C SER A 67 5.29 27.03 -24.22
N ASN A 68 6.36 26.24 -24.33
CA ASN A 68 6.99 25.89 -25.59
C ASN A 68 6.66 24.43 -25.99
N ILE A 69 5.76 24.23 -26.97
CA ILE A 69 5.23 22.91 -27.36
C ILE A 69 6.33 21.93 -27.84
N GLU A 70 7.49 22.43 -28.26
CA GLU A 70 8.65 21.59 -28.61
C GLU A 70 9.33 20.95 -27.38
N SER A 71 9.34 21.62 -26.20
CA SER A 71 9.90 21.08 -24.96
C SER A 71 9.11 19.89 -24.41
N LEU A 72 7.81 19.82 -24.72
CA LEU A 72 6.92 18.71 -24.36
C LEU A 72 7.10 17.46 -25.26
N ARG A 73 7.70 17.62 -26.46
CA ARG A 73 7.98 16.52 -27.39
C ARG A 73 9.33 15.87 -27.16
N VAL A 74 10.31 16.64 -26.68
CA VAL A 74 11.57 16.12 -26.18
C VAL A 74 11.32 15.57 -24.77
N ASN A 75 11.92 14.43 -24.41
CA ASN A 75 11.71 13.76 -23.12
C ASN A 75 12.25 14.53 -21.90
N ASP A 76 12.18 15.86 -21.89
CA ASP A 76 12.86 16.69 -20.90
C ASP A 76 12.06 16.77 -19.59
N ARG A 77 12.09 15.65 -18.87
CA ARG A 77 11.46 15.45 -17.56
C ARG A 77 12.48 15.74 -16.48
N SER A 78 12.50 16.97 -15.99
CA SER A 78 13.45 17.45 -15.00
C SER A 78 12.92 18.61 -14.20
N GLY A 79 13.48 18.80 -13.02
CA GLY A 79 13.48 20.07 -12.34
C GLY A 79 14.28 19.97 -11.05
N VAL A 80 14.80 21.11 -10.65
CA VAL A 80 15.74 21.24 -9.55
C VAL A 80 15.35 22.40 -8.67
N ALA A 81 15.63 22.29 -7.38
CA ALA A 81 15.40 23.35 -6.44
C ALA A 81 16.43 23.32 -5.30
N PHE A 82 16.65 24.47 -4.70
CA PHE A 82 17.27 24.61 -3.39
C PHE A 82 16.21 25.02 -2.38
N LEU A 83 16.24 24.42 -1.20
CA LEU A 83 15.66 24.99 0.01
C LEU A 83 16.81 25.55 0.83
N VAL A 84 16.87 26.86 0.96
CA VAL A 84 17.92 27.57 1.69
C VAL A 84 17.34 28.09 3.00
N SER A 85 18.00 27.80 4.12
CA SER A 85 17.61 28.35 5.42
C SER A 85 17.51 29.87 5.36
N LYS A 86 16.46 30.44 5.96
CA LYS A 86 16.25 31.89 6.04
C LYS A 86 17.40 32.63 6.71
N VAL A 87 18.24 31.92 7.47
CA VAL A 87 19.47 32.45 8.06
C VAL A 87 20.51 32.80 6.99
N ILE A 88 20.62 31.97 5.96
CA ILE A 88 21.65 32.08 4.91
C ILE A 88 21.11 32.78 3.66
N TYR A 89 19.82 32.64 3.39
CA TYR A 89 19.16 33.20 2.20
C TYR A 89 19.49 34.67 1.89
N PRO A 90 19.63 35.61 2.87
CA PRO A 90 20.03 36.99 2.58
C PRO A 90 21.41 37.15 1.93
N TYR A 91 22.25 36.13 2.03
CA TYR A 91 23.59 36.06 1.46
C TYR A 91 23.64 35.22 0.18
N THR A 92 22.49 34.81 -0.36
CA THR A 92 22.38 33.91 -1.52
C THR A 92 21.95 34.66 -2.78
N SER A 93 22.71 34.53 -3.86
CA SER A 93 22.39 34.97 -5.23
C SER A 93 22.11 33.75 -6.12
N VAL A 94 21.17 33.88 -7.05
CA VAL A 94 20.80 32.81 -8.00
C VAL A 94 21.66 32.92 -9.25
N ILE A 95 22.20 31.79 -9.70
CA ILE A 95 22.97 31.67 -10.95
C ILE A 95 22.07 31.01 -11.99
N ASP A 96 21.69 31.78 -13.01
CA ASP A 96 20.86 31.24 -14.08
C ASP A 96 21.69 30.34 -15.01
N CYS A 97 21.43 29.04 -14.91
CA CYS A 97 22.11 28.01 -15.69
C CYS A 97 21.37 27.70 -17.01
N ASN A 98 20.42 28.52 -17.47
CA ASN A 98 19.72 28.39 -18.78
C ASN A 98 19.19 26.98 -19.16
N ASN A 99 19.03 26.08 -18.19
CA ASN A 99 18.60 24.70 -18.39
C ASN A 99 17.76 24.25 -17.18
N SER A 100 16.68 23.49 -17.39
CA SER A 100 15.78 23.04 -16.31
C SER A 100 16.39 21.96 -15.40
N ARG A 101 17.49 21.35 -15.81
CA ARG A 101 18.23 20.30 -15.07
C ARG A 101 19.30 20.84 -14.15
N PHE A 102 19.60 22.13 -14.24
CA PHE A 102 20.68 22.77 -13.51
C PHE A 102 20.19 24.06 -12.86
N LEU A 103 20.57 24.26 -11.60
CA LEU A 103 20.34 25.48 -10.86
C LEU A 103 21.57 25.75 -10.01
N GLY A 104 22.12 26.95 -10.10
CA GLY A 104 23.25 27.38 -9.30
C GLY A 104 22.83 28.43 -8.28
N ILE A 105 23.51 28.43 -7.14
CA ILE A 105 23.47 29.50 -6.16
C ILE A 105 24.90 29.88 -5.76
N GLU A 106 25.13 31.17 -5.54
CA GLU A 106 26.32 31.71 -4.92
C GLU A 106 25.95 32.15 -3.50
N VAL A 107 26.78 31.83 -2.52
CA VAL A 107 26.55 32.18 -1.12
C VAL A 107 27.76 32.95 -0.59
N ASN A 108 27.53 34.21 -0.20
CA ASN A 108 28.57 35.14 0.24
C ASN A 108 28.29 35.64 1.67
N ILE A 109 28.66 34.82 2.66
CA ILE A 109 28.51 35.15 4.08
C ILE A 109 29.71 36.02 4.52
N PRO A 110 29.50 37.16 5.20
CA PRO A 110 30.60 38.01 5.66
C PRO A 110 31.62 37.26 6.51
N ASN A 111 32.91 37.42 6.19
CA ASN A 111 34.05 36.76 6.85
C ASN A 111 34.14 35.23 6.64
N CYS A 112 33.37 34.67 5.70
CA CYS A 112 33.51 33.30 5.24
C CYS A 112 34.03 33.26 3.79
N GLU A 113 34.56 32.11 3.39
CA GLU A 113 34.85 31.87 1.98
C GLU A 113 33.53 31.83 1.18
N THR A 114 33.48 32.52 0.05
CA THR A 114 32.36 32.41 -0.88
C THR A 114 32.34 30.98 -1.43
N PHE A 115 31.17 30.39 -1.58
CA PHE A 115 31.04 29.12 -2.27
C PHE A 115 29.86 29.11 -3.24
N PHE A 116 29.97 28.23 -4.22
CA PHE A 116 29.03 28.05 -5.31
C PHE A 116 28.43 26.65 -5.20
N ALA A 117 27.11 26.54 -5.12
CA ALA A 117 26.42 25.25 -5.10
C ALA A 117 25.58 25.08 -6.36
N PHE A 118 25.77 23.96 -7.06
CA PHE A 118 24.98 23.60 -8.23
C PHE A 118 24.16 22.34 -7.94
N CYS A 119 22.85 22.44 -8.12
CA CYS A 119 21.94 21.29 -8.09
C CYS A 119 21.72 20.78 -9.52
N ALA A 120 22.01 19.49 -9.74
CA ALA A 120 21.88 18.84 -11.03
C ALA A 120 20.91 17.65 -10.99
N TYR A 121 20.13 17.50 -12.07
CA TYR A 121 19.36 16.29 -12.36
C TYR A 121 19.73 15.74 -13.74
N LEU A 122 20.77 14.90 -13.77
CA LEU A 122 21.28 14.36 -15.04
C LEU A 122 20.31 13.33 -15.65
N PRO A 123 20.31 13.16 -16.98
CA PRO A 123 19.36 12.28 -17.65
C PRO A 123 19.39 10.83 -17.14
N ALA A 124 18.22 10.26 -16.83
CA ALA A 124 18.08 8.87 -16.37
C ALA A 124 18.42 7.83 -17.47
N SER A 125 18.53 6.53 -17.10
CA SER A 125 18.89 5.42 -18.01
C SER A 125 17.97 5.22 -19.22
N SER A 126 16.77 5.82 -19.20
CA SER A 126 15.84 5.85 -20.33
C SER A 126 16.27 6.76 -21.49
N HIS A 127 17.23 7.67 -21.26
CA HIS A 127 17.77 8.56 -22.28
C HIS A 127 19.01 7.95 -22.96
N SER A 128 19.32 8.40 -24.18
CA SER A 128 20.53 7.96 -24.89
C SER A 128 21.80 8.38 -24.13
N ILE A 129 22.90 7.65 -24.38
CA ILE A 129 24.21 8.01 -23.83
C ILE A 129 24.69 9.36 -24.35
N ASP A 130 24.36 9.72 -25.60
CA ASP A 130 24.73 11.00 -26.19
C ASP A 130 23.98 12.17 -25.53
N PHE A 131 22.69 12.00 -25.23
CA PHE A 131 21.92 13.00 -24.48
C PHE A 131 22.46 13.17 -23.05
N PHE A 132 22.88 12.08 -22.41
CA PHE A 132 23.56 12.14 -21.13
C PHE A 132 24.90 12.88 -21.24
N ARG A 133 25.68 12.62 -22.30
CA ARG A 133 26.97 13.29 -22.55
C ARG A 133 26.82 14.79 -22.72
N GLU A 134 25.88 15.25 -23.54
CA GLU A 134 25.59 16.66 -23.76
C GLU A 134 25.36 17.40 -22.42
N HIS A 135 24.65 16.76 -21.47
CA HIS A 135 24.39 17.37 -20.16
C HIS A 135 25.59 17.31 -19.21
N VAL A 136 26.46 16.31 -19.34
CA VAL A 136 27.73 16.26 -18.59
C VAL A 136 28.68 17.34 -19.12
N GLU A 137 28.76 17.53 -20.43
CA GLU A 137 29.53 18.60 -21.07
C GLU A 137 28.97 19.98 -20.71
N TYR A 138 27.65 20.15 -20.66
CA TYR A 138 27.04 21.39 -20.18
C TYR A 138 27.42 21.71 -18.72
N MET A 139 27.41 20.69 -17.85
CA MET A 139 27.84 20.84 -16.46
C MET A 139 29.33 21.21 -16.36
N PHE A 140 30.17 20.66 -17.25
CA PHE A 140 31.58 21.04 -17.39
C PHE A 140 31.73 22.52 -17.72
N GLU A 141 30.99 23.03 -18.72
CA GLU A 141 31.02 24.44 -19.10
C GLU A 141 30.65 25.37 -17.93
N LEU A 142 29.64 25.01 -17.14
CA LEU A 142 29.25 25.75 -15.93
C LEU A 142 30.38 25.79 -14.89
N LEU A 143 31.06 24.67 -14.67
CA LEU A 143 32.18 24.58 -13.73
C LEU A 143 33.39 25.40 -14.19
N VAL A 144 33.74 25.33 -15.48
CA VAL A 144 34.82 26.13 -16.07
C VAL A 144 34.52 27.62 -15.91
N TYR A 145 33.31 28.05 -16.25
CA TYR A 145 32.90 29.45 -16.09
C TYR A 145 33.06 29.94 -14.65
N THR A 146 32.70 29.12 -13.67
CA THR A 146 32.77 29.47 -12.25
C THR A 146 34.21 29.48 -11.73
N THR A 147 35.02 28.48 -12.10
CA THR A 147 36.42 28.36 -11.68
C THR A 147 37.34 29.42 -12.31
N TYR A 148 37.04 29.89 -13.54
CA TYR A 148 37.80 30.94 -14.20
C TYR A 148 37.67 32.32 -13.53
N GLN A 149 36.66 32.52 -12.69
CA GLN A 149 36.47 33.79 -11.97
C GLN A 149 37.28 33.89 -10.66
N GLU A 150 38.05 32.86 -10.28
CA GLU A 150 38.84 32.76 -9.02
C GLU A 150 38.00 32.85 -7.72
N ILE A 151 36.69 32.64 -7.80
CA ILE A 151 35.76 32.87 -6.69
C ILE A 151 35.45 31.53 -6.01
N GLY A 152 36.17 31.20 -4.93
CA GLY A 152 35.66 30.29 -3.89
C GLY A 152 35.51 28.80 -4.17
N THR A 153 34.91 28.09 -3.22
CA THR A 153 34.71 26.63 -3.24
C THR A 153 33.48 26.23 -4.07
N VAL A 154 33.57 25.18 -4.89
CA VAL A 154 32.43 24.69 -5.70
C VAL A 154 31.89 23.36 -5.14
N VAL A 155 30.58 23.29 -4.94
CA VAL A 155 29.86 22.11 -4.44
C VAL A 155 28.83 21.65 -5.47
N LEU A 156 28.93 20.39 -5.89
CA LEU A 156 27.95 19.76 -6.78
C LEU A 156 26.99 18.87 -5.98
N LEU A 157 25.69 19.06 -6.17
CA LEU A 157 24.62 18.41 -5.43
C LEU A 157 23.56 17.87 -6.40
N GLY A 158 22.77 16.88 -5.96
CA GLY A 158 21.63 16.35 -6.73
C GLY A 158 21.80 14.89 -7.20
N ASP A 159 21.07 14.52 -8.24
CA ASP A 159 21.07 13.16 -8.80
C ASP A 159 21.77 13.14 -10.16
N PHE A 160 23.01 12.66 -10.13
CA PHE A 160 23.86 12.53 -11.30
C PHE A 160 23.52 11.30 -12.16
N ASN A 161 22.63 10.39 -11.70
CA ASN A 161 22.34 9.14 -12.39
C ASN A 161 23.60 8.30 -12.75
N THR A 162 24.65 8.39 -11.93
CA THR A 162 25.94 7.69 -12.07
C THR A 162 26.44 7.13 -10.75
N LYS A 163 27.41 6.21 -10.81
CA LYS A 163 28.02 5.59 -9.62
C LYS A 163 29.34 6.25 -9.27
N ILE A 164 29.32 7.17 -8.30
CA ILE A 164 30.42 8.10 -8.03
C ILE A 164 31.45 7.56 -7.02
N ASN A 165 31.08 6.85 -5.94
CA ASN A 165 32.01 6.06 -5.08
C ASN A 165 31.26 5.23 -4.01
N GLY A 166 31.82 4.08 -3.59
CA GLY A 166 31.34 3.25 -2.46
C GLY A 166 31.91 1.82 -2.46
N PRO A 167 31.98 1.10 -1.32
CA PRO A 167 32.64 -0.22 -1.18
C PRO A 167 32.04 -1.34 -2.07
N ARG A 168 30.88 -1.11 -2.69
CA ARG A 168 30.24 -2.02 -3.66
C ARG A 168 30.58 -1.75 -5.13
N TYR A 169 31.29 -0.66 -5.46
CA TYR A 169 31.31 -0.13 -6.84
C TYR A 169 32.69 0.26 -7.38
N MET A 170 33.78 -0.27 -6.83
CA MET A 170 35.15 0.00 -7.31
C MET A 170 35.39 -0.33 -8.80
N PHE A 171 34.48 -1.06 -9.48
CA PHE A 171 34.65 -1.44 -10.89
C PHE A 171 33.32 -1.46 -11.69
N SER A 172 32.50 -0.41 -11.63
CA SER A 172 31.34 -0.34 -12.54
C SER A 172 31.77 0.03 -13.96
N SER A 173 31.65 -0.92 -14.91
CA SER A 173 31.94 -0.76 -16.34
C SER A 173 30.85 -0.03 -17.14
N ASP A 174 29.95 0.70 -16.47
CA ASP A 174 28.86 1.41 -17.13
C ASP A 174 29.35 2.72 -17.76
N GLN A 175 29.00 2.93 -19.02
CA GLN A 175 29.49 4.04 -19.86
C GLN A 175 29.22 5.42 -19.24
N ARG A 176 28.09 5.61 -18.56
CA ARG A 176 27.72 6.90 -17.93
C ARG A 176 28.59 7.21 -16.73
N SER A 177 28.84 6.18 -15.92
CA SER A 177 29.73 6.30 -14.75
C SER A 177 31.17 6.59 -15.18
N THR A 178 31.65 5.98 -16.27
CA THR A 178 32.96 6.28 -16.85
C THR A 178 33.05 7.72 -17.36
N LEU A 179 32.02 8.19 -18.07
CA LEU A 179 31.97 9.55 -18.60
C LEU A 179 32.00 10.60 -17.48
N PHE A 180 31.15 10.42 -16.46
CA PHE A 180 31.11 11.35 -15.32
C PHE A 180 32.40 11.33 -14.49
N ARG A 181 33.03 10.17 -14.32
CA ARG A 181 34.36 10.09 -13.66
C ARG A 181 35.44 10.84 -14.42
N SER A 182 35.35 10.91 -15.74
CA SER A 182 36.32 11.66 -16.55
C SER A 182 36.24 13.15 -16.20
N LEU A 183 35.03 13.71 -16.10
CA LEU A 183 34.78 15.07 -15.63
C LEU A 183 35.30 15.31 -14.20
N MET A 184 35.08 14.36 -13.29
CA MET A 184 35.59 14.48 -11.91
C MET A 184 37.11 14.53 -11.85
N ILE A 185 37.79 13.69 -12.63
CA ILE A 185 39.26 13.65 -12.69
C ILE A 185 39.80 14.96 -13.28
N GLU A 186 39.19 15.44 -14.36
CA GLU A 186 39.62 16.66 -15.05
C GLU A 186 39.55 17.91 -14.18
N HIS A 187 38.53 18.01 -13.32
CA HIS A 187 38.33 19.14 -12.40
C HIS A 187 38.76 18.89 -10.96
N ASN A 188 39.49 17.79 -10.68
CA ASN A 188 39.89 17.41 -9.32
C ASN A 188 38.72 17.37 -8.32
N LEU A 189 37.53 16.98 -8.78
CA LEU A 189 36.35 16.88 -7.92
C LEU A 189 36.48 15.69 -6.97
N VAL A 190 36.36 15.97 -5.67
CA VAL A 190 36.37 14.96 -4.63
C VAL A 190 34.94 14.66 -4.20
N SER A 191 34.55 13.39 -4.27
CA SER A 191 33.28 12.95 -3.68
C SER A 191 33.38 12.93 -2.17
N VAL A 192 32.61 13.79 -1.51
CA VAL A 192 32.47 13.80 -0.05
C VAL A 192 31.30 12.89 0.30
N ASN A 193 31.59 11.72 0.88
CA ASN A 193 30.57 10.78 1.34
C ASN A 193 30.60 10.80 2.88
N MET A 194 29.97 11.82 3.47
CA MET A 194 29.73 11.87 4.92
C MET A 194 28.38 11.22 5.23
N GLU A 195 28.32 10.57 6.39
CA GLU A 195 27.38 9.52 6.76
C GLU A 195 25.89 9.85 6.56
N ALA A 196 25.14 8.78 6.25
CA ALA A 196 23.72 8.72 5.92
C ALA A 196 23.35 9.21 4.51
N ILE A 197 23.30 8.23 3.59
CA ILE A 197 22.35 8.31 2.48
C ILE A 197 20.97 8.52 3.13
N CYS A 198 20.44 9.74 3.09
CA CYS A 198 19.03 10.00 3.32
C CYS A 198 18.24 9.41 2.16
N THR A 199 18.17 8.08 2.10
CA THR A 199 17.02 7.46 1.49
C THR A 199 15.84 7.91 2.32
N GLY A 200 14.91 8.64 1.72
CA GLY A 200 13.58 8.84 2.30
C GLY A 200 13.04 7.52 2.86
N PRO A 201 12.03 7.58 3.76
CA PRO A 201 11.63 6.49 4.65
C PRO A 201 11.84 5.12 4.00
N VAL A 202 12.64 4.26 4.68
CA VAL A 202 13.21 2.90 4.42
C VAL A 202 12.61 2.01 3.29
N TYR A 203 11.47 2.38 2.73
CA TYR A 203 10.75 1.81 1.59
C TYR A 203 11.62 1.47 0.37
N CYS A 204 12.51 2.35 -0.11
CA CYS A 204 13.19 2.14 -1.40
C CYS A 204 14.32 1.10 -1.33
N ASN A 205 15.13 1.09 -0.27
CA ASN A 205 16.23 0.13 -0.14
C ASN A 205 15.71 -1.30 0.08
N ARG A 206 14.69 -1.48 0.93
CA ARG A 206 14.14 -2.81 1.21
C ARG A 206 13.31 -3.38 0.07
N GLN A 207 12.57 -2.57 -0.70
CA GLN A 207 11.87 -3.06 -1.90
C GLN A 207 12.86 -3.67 -2.90
N ASN A 208 14.02 -3.01 -3.10
CA ASN A 208 15.07 -3.55 -3.96
C ASN A 208 15.63 -4.88 -3.41
N GLU A 209 15.86 -4.98 -2.09
CA GLU A 209 16.28 -6.24 -1.46
C GLU A 209 15.25 -7.37 -1.62
N ILE A 210 13.96 -7.07 -1.46
CA ILE A 210 12.87 -8.03 -1.68
C ILE A 210 12.87 -8.48 -3.15
N SER A 211 12.99 -7.55 -4.10
CA SER A 211 13.06 -7.89 -5.52
C SER A 211 14.25 -8.78 -5.85
N GLU A 212 15.43 -8.53 -5.27
CA GLU A 212 16.61 -9.40 -5.46
C GLU A 212 16.40 -10.79 -4.84
N LYS A 213 15.80 -10.88 -3.65
CA LYS A 213 15.43 -12.17 -3.03
C LYS A 213 14.44 -12.94 -3.92
N VAL A 214 13.44 -12.27 -4.47
CA VAL A 214 12.45 -12.89 -5.38
C VAL A 214 13.13 -13.40 -6.65
N LYS A 215 14.08 -12.65 -7.23
CA LYS A 215 14.88 -13.12 -8.38
C LYS A 215 15.70 -14.37 -8.01
N ALA A 216 16.34 -14.39 -6.84
CA ALA A 216 17.10 -15.55 -6.37
C ALA A 216 16.19 -16.77 -6.17
N ILE A 217 15.01 -16.60 -5.55
CA ILE A 217 14.00 -17.64 -5.38
C ILE A 217 13.56 -18.20 -6.74
N ARG A 218 13.24 -17.33 -7.71
CA ARG A 218 12.84 -17.74 -9.07
C ARG A 218 13.93 -18.56 -9.76
N ASN A 219 15.19 -18.14 -9.64
CA ASN A 219 16.34 -18.85 -10.21
C ASN A 219 16.58 -20.21 -9.54
N SER A 220 16.26 -20.33 -8.25
CA SER A 220 16.34 -21.61 -7.52
C SER A 220 15.20 -22.55 -7.91
N ALA A 221 13.96 -22.06 -7.89
CA ALA A 221 12.76 -22.83 -8.18
C ALA A 221 12.71 -23.38 -9.62
N THR A 222 13.33 -22.68 -10.58
CA THR A 222 13.46 -23.14 -11.98
C THR A 222 14.45 -24.29 -12.16
N LYS A 223 15.42 -24.44 -11.25
CA LYS A 223 16.41 -25.53 -11.27
C LYS A 223 15.95 -26.76 -10.49
N ASP A 224 14.94 -26.61 -9.63
CA ASP A 224 14.41 -27.71 -8.83
C ASP A 224 13.54 -28.65 -9.68
N THR A 225 14.12 -29.78 -10.07
CA THR A 225 13.44 -30.88 -10.76
C THR A 225 12.81 -31.91 -9.80
N SER A 226 12.95 -31.73 -8.49
CA SER A 226 12.64 -32.73 -7.46
C SER A 226 11.26 -32.60 -6.82
N ALA A 227 10.49 -31.55 -7.16
CA ALA A 227 9.19 -31.32 -6.57
C ALA A 227 8.16 -32.40 -6.95
N ASN A 228 7.59 -33.06 -5.92
CA ASN A 228 6.45 -33.97 -6.05
C ASN A 228 5.36 -33.35 -6.93
N TRP A 229 4.95 -34.09 -7.96
CA TRP A 229 4.00 -33.57 -8.93
C TRP A 229 2.63 -33.37 -8.29
N ILE A 230 2.19 -32.12 -8.20
CA ILE A 230 0.81 -31.81 -7.85
C ILE A 230 -0.02 -31.96 -9.12
N THR A 231 -0.89 -32.97 -9.19
CA THR A 231 -1.91 -33.10 -10.23
C THR A 231 -3.28 -32.73 -9.68
N PHE A 232 -4.16 -32.33 -10.59
CA PHE A 232 -5.60 -32.33 -10.35
C PHE A 232 -6.23 -33.59 -10.91
N GLU A 233 -7.07 -34.23 -10.09
CA GLU A 233 -7.90 -35.33 -10.53
C GLU A 233 -9.17 -34.83 -11.22
N PHE A 234 -9.73 -35.67 -12.11
CA PHE A 234 -11.01 -35.37 -12.74
C PHE A 234 -12.14 -35.16 -11.71
N SER A 235 -12.13 -35.92 -10.61
CA SER A 235 -13.07 -35.81 -9.49
C SER A 235 -13.06 -34.39 -8.88
N GLU A 236 -11.87 -33.83 -8.62
CA GLU A 236 -11.69 -32.48 -8.06
C GLU A 236 -12.27 -31.41 -9.00
N VAL A 237 -11.97 -31.51 -10.30
CA VAL A 237 -12.46 -30.57 -11.33
C VAL A 237 -13.99 -30.67 -11.46
N HIS A 238 -14.50 -31.89 -11.55
CA HIS A 238 -15.93 -32.18 -11.66
C HIS A 238 -16.73 -31.59 -10.49
N ASP A 239 -16.24 -31.81 -9.27
CA ASP A 239 -16.88 -31.31 -8.05
C ASP A 239 -16.93 -29.79 -7.98
N ILE A 240 -15.84 -29.11 -8.34
CA ILE A 240 -15.79 -27.66 -8.34
C ILE A 240 -16.74 -27.08 -9.38
N CYS A 241 -16.74 -27.61 -10.61
CA CYS A 241 -17.63 -27.16 -11.68
C CYS A 241 -19.11 -27.33 -11.32
N ASN A 242 -19.48 -28.45 -10.71
CA ASN A 242 -20.87 -28.70 -10.29
C ASN A 242 -21.33 -27.81 -9.12
N LYS A 243 -20.39 -27.36 -8.27
CA LYS A 243 -20.65 -26.46 -7.14
C LYS A 243 -20.59 -24.97 -7.53
N LEU A 244 -20.38 -24.63 -8.81
CA LEU A 244 -20.41 -23.24 -9.27
C LEU A 244 -21.81 -22.63 -9.10
N LYS A 245 -21.85 -21.43 -8.49
CA LYS A 245 -23.10 -20.68 -8.27
C LYS A 245 -23.56 -20.06 -9.59
N CYS A 246 -24.82 -20.27 -9.96
CA CYS A 246 -25.39 -19.61 -11.15
C CYS A 246 -25.54 -18.10 -10.95
N ASN A 247 -25.77 -17.38 -12.05
CA ASN A 247 -25.98 -15.94 -12.15
C ASN A 247 -24.80 -15.12 -11.62
N LYS A 248 -23.58 -15.58 -11.94
CA LYS A 248 -22.34 -14.85 -11.66
C LYS A 248 -21.84 -14.16 -12.92
N ALA A 249 -21.35 -12.92 -12.77
CA ALA A 249 -20.75 -12.19 -13.87
C ALA A 249 -19.49 -12.92 -14.40
N CYS A 250 -19.39 -13.01 -15.72
CA CYS A 250 -18.26 -13.55 -16.47
C CYS A 250 -17.09 -12.55 -16.55
N GLY A 251 -15.94 -13.04 -17.03
CA GLY A 251 -14.79 -12.20 -17.36
C GLY A 251 -14.93 -11.54 -18.74
N HIS A 252 -13.81 -11.09 -19.31
CA HIS A 252 -13.77 -10.48 -20.65
C HIS A 252 -13.96 -11.47 -21.80
N ASP A 253 -14.02 -12.77 -21.48
CA ASP A 253 -14.17 -13.88 -22.42
C ASP A 253 -15.64 -14.33 -22.61
N ASP A 254 -16.58 -13.69 -21.89
CA ASP A 254 -18.01 -14.01 -21.88
C ASP A 254 -18.37 -15.46 -21.48
N ILE A 255 -17.41 -16.22 -20.95
CA ILE A 255 -17.66 -17.56 -20.43
C ILE A 255 -18.25 -17.45 -19.03
N ALA A 256 -19.56 -17.65 -18.91
CA ALA A 256 -20.27 -17.77 -17.65
C ALA A 256 -20.04 -19.13 -16.92
N TYR A 257 -20.37 -19.18 -15.64
CA TYR A 257 -20.26 -20.40 -14.82
C TYR A 257 -21.18 -21.53 -15.31
N GLU A 258 -22.32 -21.19 -15.90
CA GLU A 258 -23.30 -22.10 -16.46
C GLU A 258 -22.71 -22.93 -17.59
N HIS A 259 -21.87 -22.33 -18.44
CA HIS A 259 -21.18 -23.06 -19.51
C HIS A 259 -20.26 -24.16 -18.94
N LEU A 260 -19.59 -23.88 -17.83
CA LEU A 260 -18.70 -24.85 -17.17
C LEU A 260 -19.48 -25.91 -16.37
N ARG A 261 -20.55 -25.49 -15.70
CA ARG A 261 -21.40 -26.36 -14.88
C ARG A 261 -22.22 -27.34 -15.72
N PHE A 262 -22.75 -26.90 -16.85
CA PHE A 262 -23.63 -27.70 -17.72
C PHE A 262 -22.93 -28.22 -18.98
N GLY A 263 -21.66 -27.89 -19.22
CA GLY A 263 -20.88 -28.35 -20.38
C GLY A 263 -20.53 -29.85 -20.38
N GLY A 264 -20.97 -30.60 -19.38
CA GLY A 264 -20.84 -32.06 -19.32
C GLY A 264 -19.44 -32.58 -18.97
N LYS A 265 -19.34 -33.91 -18.81
CA LYS A 265 -18.11 -34.58 -18.37
C LYS A 265 -16.95 -34.42 -19.35
N LEU A 266 -17.23 -34.34 -20.66
CA LEU A 266 -16.19 -34.21 -21.68
C LEU A 266 -15.44 -32.88 -21.54
N LEU A 267 -16.16 -31.76 -21.39
CA LEU A 267 -15.54 -30.45 -21.13
C LEU A 267 -14.67 -30.50 -19.87
N MET A 268 -15.18 -31.08 -18.78
CA MET A 268 -14.44 -31.19 -17.51
C MET A 268 -13.17 -32.04 -17.63
N LYS A 269 -13.17 -33.08 -18.48
CA LYS A 269 -11.95 -33.85 -18.81
C LYS A 269 -10.91 -33.00 -19.53
N HIS A 270 -11.33 -32.19 -20.51
CA HIS A 270 -10.43 -31.27 -21.21
C HIS A 270 -9.90 -30.17 -20.28
N LEU A 271 -10.73 -29.63 -19.39
CA LEU A 271 -10.28 -28.68 -18.36
C LEU A 271 -9.25 -29.31 -17.43
N CYS A 272 -9.48 -30.55 -16.97
CA CYS A 272 -8.53 -31.28 -16.15
C CYS A 272 -7.18 -31.46 -16.86
N TYR A 273 -7.20 -31.86 -18.14
CA TYR A 273 -5.99 -31.96 -18.95
C TYR A 273 -5.26 -30.61 -19.07
N LEU A 274 -5.99 -29.55 -19.42
CA LEU A 274 -5.44 -28.18 -19.51
C LEU A 274 -4.82 -27.72 -18.19
N PHE A 275 -5.49 -27.92 -17.06
CA PHE A 275 -5.00 -27.50 -15.76
C PHE A 275 -3.74 -28.27 -15.34
N ASN A 276 -3.67 -29.57 -15.66
CA ASN A 276 -2.46 -30.37 -15.42
C ASN A 276 -1.29 -29.96 -16.31
N LEU A 277 -1.54 -29.51 -17.55
CA LEU A 277 -0.49 -28.88 -18.38
C LEU A 277 0.00 -27.56 -17.76
N ILE A 278 -0.91 -26.71 -17.29
CA ILE A 278 -0.54 -25.46 -16.61
C ILE A 278 0.33 -25.74 -15.38
N LEU A 279 -0.01 -26.76 -14.58
CA LEU A 279 0.79 -27.20 -13.43
C LEU A 279 2.16 -27.74 -13.87
N GLN A 280 2.19 -28.57 -14.91
CA GLN A 280 3.41 -29.17 -15.45
C GLN A 280 4.45 -28.10 -15.83
N TYR A 281 3.99 -27.06 -16.53
CA TYR A 281 4.83 -25.96 -17.04
C TYR A 281 4.92 -24.77 -16.09
N ALA A 282 4.19 -24.79 -14.97
CA ALA A 282 4.09 -23.68 -14.02
C ALA A 282 3.78 -22.33 -14.69
N TYR A 283 2.93 -22.35 -15.72
CA TYR A 283 2.66 -21.20 -16.58
C TYR A 283 1.18 -21.09 -16.90
N VAL A 284 0.58 -19.94 -16.57
CA VAL A 284 -0.83 -19.67 -16.90
C VAL A 284 -0.97 -18.93 -18.25
N PRO A 285 -2.07 -19.15 -18.99
CA PRO A 285 -2.30 -18.45 -20.26
C PRO A 285 -2.33 -16.92 -20.09
N LYS A 286 -1.75 -16.18 -21.05
CA LYS A 286 -1.69 -14.70 -21.01
C LYS A 286 -3.07 -14.04 -20.89
N GLU A 287 -4.12 -14.64 -21.45
CA GLU A 287 -5.48 -14.13 -21.31
C GLU A 287 -5.98 -14.15 -19.87
N TRP A 288 -5.44 -15.03 -19.01
CA TRP A 288 -5.80 -15.08 -17.59
C TRP A 288 -5.16 -13.98 -16.76
N HIS A 289 -4.20 -13.22 -17.32
CA HIS A 289 -3.63 -12.03 -16.70
C HIS A 289 -4.52 -10.79 -16.84
N LYS A 290 -5.53 -10.85 -17.72
CA LYS A 290 -6.49 -9.77 -17.96
C LYS A 290 -7.68 -9.86 -17.01
N SER A 291 -8.15 -8.72 -16.53
CA SER A 291 -9.37 -8.61 -15.72
C SER A 291 -10.15 -7.33 -16.04
N MET A 292 -11.49 -7.42 -16.04
CA MET A 292 -12.35 -6.23 -16.13
C MET A 292 -12.62 -5.69 -14.73
N ILE A 293 -12.45 -4.40 -14.52
CA ILE A 293 -12.65 -3.73 -13.24
C ILE A 293 -14.02 -3.05 -13.25
N ILE A 294 -14.93 -3.52 -12.40
CA ILE A 294 -16.26 -2.95 -12.19
C ILE A 294 -16.22 -2.04 -10.97
N LEU A 295 -16.72 -0.81 -11.11
CA LEU A 295 -16.78 0.16 -10.01
C LEU A 295 -18.10 0.03 -9.24
N LEU A 296 -18.02 -0.34 -7.97
CA LEU A 296 -19.14 -0.36 -7.05
C LEU A 296 -19.11 0.89 -6.16
N TYR A 297 -20.17 1.70 -6.23
CA TYR A 297 -20.31 2.87 -5.37
C TYR A 297 -20.51 2.47 -3.91
N LYS A 298 -19.71 3.04 -3.00
CA LYS A 298 -19.70 2.70 -1.55
C LYS A 298 -20.96 3.19 -0.81
N GLY A 299 -21.68 4.18 -1.32
CA GLY A 299 -22.84 4.75 -0.64
C GLY A 299 -22.49 5.82 0.40
N ASP A 300 -23.33 5.95 1.43
CA ASP A 300 -23.13 6.78 2.62
C ASP A 300 -22.94 8.29 2.38
N ASN A 301 -23.71 8.88 1.47
CA ASN A 301 -23.64 10.31 1.11
C ASN A 301 -22.25 10.79 0.64
N LYS A 302 -21.36 9.87 0.26
CA LYS A 302 -20.07 10.23 -0.32
C LYS A 302 -20.27 10.91 -1.67
N SER A 303 -19.29 11.70 -2.10
CA SER A 303 -19.40 12.33 -3.42
C SER A 303 -19.33 11.27 -4.52
N ARG A 304 -20.26 11.32 -5.48
CA ARG A 304 -20.18 10.50 -6.71
C ARG A 304 -19.07 10.94 -7.66
N THR A 305 -18.52 12.13 -7.47
CA THR A 305 -17.39 12.63 -8.27
C THR A 305 -16.04 12.25 -7.66
N ASP A 306 -16.00 11.81 -6.40
CA ASP A 306 -14.78 11.32 -5.76
C ASP A 306 -14.54 9.85 -6.12
N THR A 307 -13.42 9.57 -6.78
CA THR A 307 -12.97 8.21 -7.11
C THR A 307 -12.84 7.31 -5.88
N ASN A 308 -12.51 7.85 -4.70
CA ASN A 308 -12.40 7.06 -3.45
C ASN A 308 -13.75 6.57 -2.92
N SER A 309 -14.86 7.09 -3.45
CA SER A 309 -16.22 6.63 -3.19
C SER A 309 -16.56 5.34 -3.91
N TYR A 310 -15.68 4.81 -4.75
CA TYR A 310 -15.90 3.57 -5.49
C TYR A 310 -14.96 2.45 -4.99
N ARG A 311 -15.40 1.21 -5.16
CA ARG A 311 -14.62 -0.01 -4.95
C ARG A 311 -14.49 -0.73 -6.29
N GLY A 312 -13.27 -0.96 -6.74
CA GLY A 312 -13.01 -1.74 -7.95
C GLY A 312 -13.12 -3.24 -7.66
N ILE A 313 -13.96 -3.95 -8.42
CA ILE A 313 -14.05 -5.41 -8.38
C ILE A 313 -13.52 -5.96 -9.69
N SER A 314 -12.50 -6.79 -9.61
CA SER A 314 -11.90 -7.49 -10.74
C SER A 314 -12.72 -8.72 -11.12
N LEU A 315 -13.29 -8.70 -12.32
CA LEU A 315 -13.87 -9.85 -13.00
C LEU A 315 -12.78 -10.55 -13.81
N VAL A 316 -12.30 -11.68 -13.27
CA VAL A 316 -11.40 -12.61 -13.98
C VAL A 316 -12.21 -13.68 -14.72
N PRO A 317 -11.65 -14.29 -15.79
CA PRO A 317 -12.31 -15.37 -16.53
C PRO A 317 -12.80 -16.51 -15.65
N SER A 318 -13.92 -17.13 -16.01
CA SER A 318 -14.55 -18.17 -15.19
C SER A 318 -13.68 -19.42 -15.06
N ILE A 319 -12.97 -19.79 -16.14
CA ILE A 319 -12.04 -20.92 -16.13
C ILE A 319 -10.87 -20.65 -15.16
N THR A 320 -10.33 -19.42 -15.16
CA THR A 320 -9.31 -18.99 -14.18
C THR A 320 -9.80 -19.16 -12.75
N LYS A 321 -11.07 -18.84 -12.45
CA LYS A 321 -11.63 -19.01 -11.10
C LYS A 321 -11.73 -20.48 -10.69
N VAL A 322 -12.03 -21.39 -11.62
CA VAL A 322 -12.02 -22.84 -11.35
C VAL A 322 -10.61 -23.30 -11.01
N PHE A 323 -9.62 -22.89 -11.82
CA PHE A 323 -8.21 -23.19 -11.57
C PHE A 323 -7.69 -22.62 -10.24
N GLU A 324 -8.05 -21.37 -9.93
CA GLU A 324 -7.72 -20.71 -8.66
C GLU A 324 -8.26 -21.49 -7.45
N LYS A 325 -9.48 -22.04 -7.54
CA LYS A 325 -10.07 -22.86 -6.46
C LYS A 325 -9.34 -24.17 -6.27
N LEU A 326 -8.93 -24.83 -7.35
CA LEU A 326 -8.11 -26.04 -7.28
C LEU A 326 -6.73 -25.74 -6.68
N THR A 327 -6.13 -24.62 -7.09
CA THR A 327 -4.84 -24.15 -6.56
C THR A 327 -4.94 -23.84 -5.07
N ASP A 328 -6.02 -23.21 -4.61
CA ASP A 328 -6.26 -22.91 -3.19
C ASP A 328 -6.33 -24.17 -2.31
N ILE A 329 -6.90 -25.27 -2.83
CA ILE A 329 -6.92 -26.56 -2.13
C ILE A 329 -5.48 -27.04 -1.88
N LYS A 330 -4.62 -26.98 -2.90
CA LYS A 330 -3.21 -27.43 -2.78
C LYS A 330 -2.37 -26.46 -1.94
N LEU A 331 -2.63 -25.15 -2.03
CA LEU A 331 -1.97 -24.15 -1.19
C LEU A 331 -2.37 -24.29 0.28
N SER A 332 -3.62 -24.66 0.54
CA SER A 332 -4.11 -24.89 1.90
C SER A 332 -3.62 -26.20 2.51
N SER A 333 -3.18 -27.18 1.71
CA SER A 333 -2.57 -28.40 2.25
C SER A 333 -1.13 -28.24 2.71
N ILE A 334 -0.46 -27.11 2.41
CA ILE A 334 0.93 -26.86 2.83
C ILE A 334 1.01 -26.66 4.36
N ARG A 335 0.04 -25.93 4.93
CA ARG A 335 0.03 -25.56 6.35
C ARG A 335 -1.35 -25.73 6.94
N THR A 336 -1.45 -26.57 7.97
CA THR A 336 -2.68 -26.78 8.74
C THR A 336 -2.85 -25.78 9.89
N ASP A 337 -1.76 -25.13 10.29
CA ASP A 337 -1.66 -24.16 11.39
C ASP A 337 -1.87 -22.70 10.95
N PHE A 338 -2.42 -22.50 9.74
CA PHE A 338 -2.69 -21.20 9.14
C PHE A 338 -4.20 -20.99 8.90
N PRO A 339 -4.73 -19.76 9.04
CA PRO A 339 -4.06 -18.54 9.53
C PRO A 339 -3.88 -18.53 11.05
N ASN A 340 -3.24 -17.46 11.56
CA ASN A 340 -3.27 -17.12 12.98
C ASN A 340 -4.71 -17.17 13.53
N GLY A 341 -4.90 -17.75 14.73
CA GLY A 341 -6.22 -17.99 15.32
C GLY A 341 -7.06 -16.73 15.57
N GLN A 342 -6.44 -15.55 15.60
CA GLN A 342 -7.14 -14.28 15.80
C GLN A 342 -7.74 -13.71 14.50
N GLN A 343 -7.35 -14.23 13.33
CA GLN A 343 -7.94 -13.89 12.04
C GLN A 343 -9.21 -14.70 11.81
N VAL A 344 -10.39 -14.08 11.74
CA VAL A 344 -11.64 -14.84 11.54
C VAL A 344 -12.15 -14.80 10.10
N ALA A 345 -11.57 -13.96 9.23
CA ALA A 345 -12.04 -13.83 7.85
C ALA A 345 -11.71 -15.06 7.00
N TYR A 346 -12.66 -15.42 6.12
CA TYR A 346 -12.54 -16.51 5.15
C TYR A 346 -12.24 -17.90 5.73
N GLN A 347 -12.37 -18.07 7.05
CA GLN A 347 -12.21 -19.36 7.70
C GLN A 347 -13.53 -20.13 7.76
N LYS A 348 -13.46 -21.47 7.66
CA LYS A 348 -14.63 -22.33 7.82
C LYS A 348 -15.15 -22.22 9.25
N LEU A 349 -16.47 -22.22 9.42
CA LEU A 349 -17.18 -22.17 10.70
C LEU A 349 -16.99 -20.87 11.51
N LEU A 350 -16.16 -19.93 11.05
CA LEU A 350 -16.03 -18.60 11.64
C LEU A 350 -16.85 -17.57 10.85
N SER A 351 -17.27 -16.53 11.55
CA SER A 351 -17.98 -15.40 10.99
C SER A 351 -17.34 -14.10 11.46
N SER A 352 -17.63 -13.02 10.77
CA SER A 352 -17.14 -11.70 11.16
C SER A 352 -17.67 -11.23 12.53
N LEU A 353 -18.77 -11.84 13.01
CA LEU A 353 -19.27 -11.62 14.36
C LEU A 353 -18.35 -12.23 15.43
N ASN A 354 -17.55 -13.25 15.12
CA ASN A 354 -16.62 -13.85 16.08
C ASN A 354 -15.53 -12.86 16.50
N ALA A 355 -14.96 -12.08 15.57
CA ALA A 355 -13.99 -11.04 15.92
C ALA A 355 -14.62 -9.95 16.81
N SER A 356 -15.86 -9.56 16.53
CA SER A 356 -16.59 -8.60 17.37
C SER A 356 -16.97 -9.17 18.73
N PHE A 357 -17.29 -10.46 18.81
CA PHE A 357 -17.56 -11.16 20.06
C PHE A 357 -16.30 -11.20 20.93
N ASN A 358 -15.18 -11.68 20.40
CA ASN A 358 -13.90 -11.75 21.12
C ASN A 358 -13.52 -10.37 21.68
N LEU A 359 -13.62 -9.32 20.85
CA LEU A 359 -13.36 -7.95 21.27
C LEU A 359 -14.26 -7.52 22.44
N GLN A 360 -15.57 -7.80 22.38
CA GLN A 360 -16.50 -7.43 23.45
C GLN A 360 -16.25 -8.22 24.74
N GLU A 361 -16.04 -9.52 24.67
CA GLU A 361 -15.82 -10.36 25.85
C GLU A 361 -14.51 -10.01 26.57
N VAL A 362 -13.42 -9.77 25.83
CA VAL A 362 -12.14 -9.31 26.41
C VAL A 362 -12.31 -7.95 27.08
N THR A 363 -13.07 -7.05 26.45
CA THR A 363 -13.38 -5.73 27.00
C THR A 363 -14.16 -5.85 28.30
N LEU A 364 -15.23 -6.64 28.33
CA LEU A 364 -16.06 -6.85 29.53
C LEU A 364 -15.25 -7.50 30.65
N HIS A 365 -14.48 -8.55 30.34
CA HIS A 365 -13.61 -9.25 31.29
C HIS A 365 -12.66 -8.31 32.05
N HIS A 366 -12.01 -7.38 31.34
CA HIS A 366 -11.10 -6.42 31.97
C HIS A 366 -11.86 -5.35 32.76
N ILE A 367 -13.02 -4.89 32.28
CA ILE A 367 -13.84 -3.89 32.99
C ILE A 367 -14.38 -4.44 34.31
N GLU A 368 -14.85 -5.69 34.31
CA GLU A 368 -15.36 -6.37 35.52
C GLU A 368 -14.28 -6.53 36.59
N LYS A 369 -13.03 -6.70 36.18
CA LYS A 369 -11.85 -6.70 37.06
C LYS A 369 -11.38 -5.29 37.47
N ASN A 370 -12.21 -4.26 37.26
CA ASN A 370 -11.89 -2.84 37.49
C ASN A 370 -10.65 -2.35 36.70
N GLY A 371 -10.31 -3.01 35.59
CA GLY A 371 -9.22 -2.64 34.70
C GLY A 371 -9.57 -1.50 33.75
N THR A 372 -8.56 -1.07 33.00
CA THR A 372 -8.69 -0.16 31.85
C THR A 372 -8.29 -0.93 30.60
N ILE A 373 -8.97 -0.68 29.48
CA ILE A 373 -8.68 -1.33 28.21
C ILE A 373 -8.80 -0.33 27.07
N TYR A 374 -7.87 -0.43 26.13
CA TYR A 374 -7.74 0.43 24.96
C TYR A 374 -7.96 -0.43 23.73
N ILE A 375 -8.77 0.07 22.81
CA ILE A 375 -9.09 -0.59 21.54
C ILE A 375 -8.76 0.39 20.44
N VAL A 376 -7.79 0.06 19.59
CA VAL A 376 -7.53 0.82 18.36
C VAL A 376 -8.09 0.03 17.19
N LEU A 377 -9.03 0.65 16.47
CA LEU A 377 -9.55 0.16 15.21
C LEU A 377 -8.74 0.81 14.08
N LEU A 378 -7.89 0.04 13.40
CA LEU A 378 -7.03 0.50 12.32
C LEU A 378 -7.75 0.40 10.97
N ASP A 379 -7.66 1.45 10.15
CA ASP A 379 -8.20 1.47 8.77
C ASP A 379 -7.05 1.38 7.77
N SER A 380 -6.90 0.22 7.10
CA SER A 380 -5.90 0.04 6.04
C SER A 380 -6.34 0.73 4.75
N THR A 381 -5.47 1.56 4.17
CA THR A 381 -5.78 2.32 2.97
C THR A 381 -5.72 1.40 1.75
N LYS A 382 -6.91 1.08 1.20
CA LYS A 382 -7.06 0.27 -0.03
C LYS A 382 -6.26 -1.05 0.03
N ALA A 383 -6.39 -1.79 1.14
CA ALA A 383 -5.55 -2.93 1.49
C ALA A 383 -5.31 -3.94 0.35
N PHE A 384 -6.35 -4.30 -0.40
CA PHE A 384 -6.22 -5.23 -1.53
C PHE A 384 -5.48 -4.61 -2.72
N ASP A 385 -5.64 -3.31 -2.97
CA ASP A 385 -5.06 -2.62 -4.12
C ASP A 385 -3.58 -2.23 -3.88
N THR A 386 -3.12 -2.24 -2.63
CA THR A 386 -1.80 -1.74 -2.24
C THR A 386 -0.74 -2.83 -2.07
N VAL A 387 -1.14 -4.11 -1.97
CA VAL A 387 -0.20 -5.24 -1.80
C VAL A 387 0.86 -5.26 -2.91
N PRO A 388 2.16 -5.12 -2.59
CA PRO A 388 3.21 -5.20 -3.61
C PRO A 388 3.39 -6.64 -4.08
N HIS A 389 3.53 -6.84 -5.40
CA HIS A 389 3.63 -8.18 -5.97
C HIS A 389 4.88 -8.93 -5.52
N ASP A 390 6.04 -8.26 -5.44
CA ASP A 390 7.27 -8.89 -4.93
C ASP A 390 7.17 -9.24 -3.45
N GLY A 391 6.50 -8.40 -2.65
CA GLY A 391 6.21 -8.72 -1.25
C GLY A 391 5.33 -9.96 -1.13
N LEU A 392 4.29 -10.07 -1.97
CA LEU A 392 3.43 -11.26 -2.01
C LEU A 392 4.21 -12.52 -2.45
N ARG A 393 5.07 -12.43 -3.46
CA ARG A 393 5.93 -13.54 -3.93
C ARG A 393 6.84 -14.06 -2.83
N LEU A 394 7.45 -13.15 -2.07
CA LEU A 394 8.29 -13.51 -0.92
C LEU A 394 7.46 -14.19 0.18
N LYS A 395 6.30 -13.61 0.53
CA LYS A 395 5.39 -14.19 1.53
C LYS A 395 4.89 -15.59 1.15
N LEU A 396 4.61 -15.82 -0.12
CA LEU A 396 4.25 -17.15 -0.63
C LEU A 396 5.37 -18.17 -0.45
N HIS A 397 6.62 -17.75 -0.68
CA HIS A 397 7.78 -18.60 -0.44
C HIS A 397 7.94 -18.92 1.05
N GLU A 398 7.84 -17.90 1.92
CA GLU A 398 7.90 -18.04 3.38
C GLU A 398 6.75 -18.90 3.94
N TYR A 399 5.58 -18.86 3.29
CA TYR A 399 4.44 -19.72 3.62
C TYR A 399 4.69 -21.22 3.29
N GLY A 400 5.70 -21.53 2.49
CA GLY A 400 6.08 -22.89 2.11
C GLY A 400 5.72 -23.29 0.68
N ALA A 401 5.24 -22.35 -0.15
CA ALA A 401 5.12 -22.62 -1.58
C ALA A 401 6.52 -22.58 -2.21
N HIS A 402 7.03 -23.74 -2.62
CA HIS A 402 8.35 -23.87 -3.27
C HIS A 402 8.23 -24.50 -4.66
N GLY A 403 9.33 -24.49 -5.41
CA GLY A 403 9.45 -25.14 -6.72
C GLY A 403 8.35 -24.70 -7.71
N LYS A 404 7.73 -25.68 -8.38
CA LYS A 404 6.69 -25.44 -9.40
C LYS A 404 5.45 -24.73 -8.88
N LEU A 405 5.03 -25.00 -7.64
CA LEU A 405 3.86 -24.34 -7.07
C LEU A 405 4.13 -22.84 -6.89
N TRP A 406 5.33 -22.49 -6.43
CA TRP A 406 5.74 -21.09 -6.34
C TRP A 406 5.79 -20.42 -7.72
N LEU A 407 6.41 -21.08 -8.70
CA LEU A 407 6.49 -20.57 -10.08
C LEU A 407 5.10 -20.37 -10.70
N LEU A 408 4.16 -21.27 -10.43
CA LEU A 408 2.78 -21.14 -10.88
C LEU A 408 2.13 -19.89 -10.28
N LEU A 409 2.23 -19.70 -8.96
CA LEU A 409 1.66 -18.54 -8.28
C LEU A 409 2.33 -17.22 -8.73
N ASP A 410 3.64 -17.25 -8.97
CA ASP A 410 4.39 -16.16 -9.58
C ASP A 410 3.88 -15.82 -10.99
N SER A 411 3.66 -16.84 -11.84
CA SER A 411 3.08 -16.67 -13.17
C SER A 411 1.68 -16.05 -13.08
N MET A 412 0.84 -16.46 -12.12
CA MET A 412 -0.51 -15.93 -11.95
C MET A 412 -0.56 -14.43 -11.60
N TYR A 413 0.53 -13.87 -11.07
CA TYR A 413 0.65 -12.47 -10.64
C TYR A 413 1.69 -11.68 -11.42
N THR A 414 2.15 -12.20 -12.56
CA THR A 414 3.11 -11.52 -13.43
C THR A 414 2.40 -10.89 -14.62
N ASN A 415 2.74 -9.64 -14.94
CA ASN A 415 2.17 -8.88 -16.07
C ASN A 415 0.63 -8.86 -16.05
N LEU A 416 0.05 -8.47 -14.92
CA LEU A 416 -1.40 -8.33 -14.78
C LEU A 416 -1.91 -7.08 -15.50
N TYR A 417 -3.07 -7.19 -16.14
CA TYR A 417 -3.73 -6.08 -16.83
C TYR A 417 -5.18 -5.90 -16.36
N GLY A 418 -5.56 -4.64 -16.18
CA GLY A 418 -6.92 -4.22 -15.85
C GLY A 418 -7.51 -3.35 -16.96
N ALA A 419 -8.83 -3.40 -17.10
CA ALA A 419 -9.57 -2.40 -17.85
C ALA A 419 -10.87 -2.06 -17.12
N VAL A 420 -11.14 -0.77 -16.91
CA VAL A 420 -12.33 -0.31 -16.19
C VAL A 420 -13.54 -0.42 -17.10
N SER A 421 -14.58 -1.10 -16.63
CA SER A 421 -15.88 -1.17 -17.31
C SER A 421 -16.87 -0.24 -16.62
N SER A 422 -17.46 0.67 -17.40
CA SER A 422 -18.45 1.64 -16.95
C SER A 422 -19.52 1.81 -18.01
N ASN A 423 -20.79 1.65 -17.64
CA ASN A 423 -21.96 1.76 -18.53
C ASN A 423 -21.82 0.94 -19.83
N GLY A 424 -21.32 -0.28 -19.72
CA GLY A 424 -21.15 -1.19 -20.87
C GLY A 424 -19.98 -0.85 -21.79
N LYS A 425 -19.16 0.15 -21.47
CA LYS A 425 -17.94 0.50 -22.21
C LYS A 425 -16.70 0.14 -21.40
N LEU A 426 -15.70 -0.39 -22.10
CA LEU A 426 -14.41 -0.75 -21.52
C LEU A 426 -13.37 0.34 -21.80
N SER A 427 -12.54 0.66 -20.81
CA SER A 427 -11.37 1.51 -21.00
C SER A 427 -10.29 0.81 -21.83
N LYS A 428 -9.21 1.55 -22.15
CA LYS A 428 -7.96 0.91 -22.57
C LYS A 428 -7.44 0.00 -21.44
N TRP A 429 -6.77 -1.07 -21.83
CA TRP A 429 -6.05 -1.94 -20.90
C TRP A 429 -4.84 -1.21 -20.33
N PHE A 430 -4.59 -1.40 -19.03
CA PHE A 430 -3.44 -0.85 -18.33
C PHE A 430 -2.83 -1.91 -17.42
N GLU A 431 -1.52 -1.80 -17.22
CA GLU A 431 -0.77 -2.70 -16.35
C GLU A 431 -1.11 -2.45 -14.87
N LEU A 432 -1.34 -3.52 -14.12
CA LEU A 432 -1.51 -3.50 -12.67
C LEU A 432 -0.16 -3.81 -12.01
N LYS A 433 0.50 -2.79 -11.48
CA LYS A 433 1.83 -2.91 -10.85
C LYS A 433 1.80 -3.37 -9.39
N ARG A 434 0.64 -3.29 -8.75
CA ARG A 434 0.40 -3.69 -7.36
C ARG A 434 -1.06 -4.09 -7.18
N GLY A 435 -1.32 -4.69 -6.03
CA GLY A 435 -2.61 -5.15 -5.61
C GLY A 435 -2.93 -6.57 -6.04
N ILE A 436 -3.88 -7.14 -5.34
CA ILE A 436 -4.49 -8.44 -5.61
C ILE A 436 -5.88 -8.25 -6.20
N ARG A 437 -6.29 -9.17 -7.10
CA ARG A 437 -7.51 -9.01 -7.92
C ARG A 437 -8.77 -9.19 -7.07
N GLN A 438 -9.30 -8.10 -6.49
CA GLN A 438 -10.48 -8.16 -5.63
C GLN A 438 -11.69 -8.75 -6.38
N GLY A 439 -12.07 -10.01 -6.11
CA GLY A 439 -13.10 -10.75 -6.84
C GLY A 439 -12.63 -12.05 -7.50
N SER A 440 -11.31 -12.29 -7.53
CA SER A 440 -10.72 -13.60 -7.83
C SER A 440 -10.90 -14.56 -6.64
N SER A 441 -10.95 -15.87 -6.91
CA SER A 441 -11.22 -16.89 -5.88
C SER A 441 -10.03 -17.05 -4.92
N LEU A 442 -8.81 -16.92 -5.42
CA LEU A 442 -7.58 -17.10 -4.64
C LEU A 442 -7.17 -15.83 -3.87
N SER A 443 -7.67 -14.67 -4.28
CA SER A 443 -7.22 -13.37 -3.74
C SER A 443 -7.41 -13.21 -2.23
N ALA A 444 -8.49 -13.78 -1.67
CA ALA A 444 -8.71 -13.76 -0.22
C ALA A 444 -7.60 -14.51 0.53
N LYS A 445 -7.26 -15.73 0.10
CA LYS A 445 -6.16 -16.52 0.70
C LYS A 445 -4.83 -15.79 0.61
N LEU A 446 -4.54 -15.18 -0.53
CA LEU A 446 -3.31 -14.43 -0.75
C LEU A 446 -3.19 -13.20 0.16
N TYR A 447 -4.30 -12.49 0.37
CA TYR A 447 -4.33 -11.40 1.34
C TYR A 447 -4.04 -11.91 2.76
N LEU A 448 -4.68 -13.03 3.15
CA LEU A 448 -4.44 -13.62 4.46
C LEU A 448 -2.96 -14.00 4.63
N ILE A 449 -2.34 -14.63 3.63
CA ILE A 449 -0.90 -14.98 3.66
C ILE A 449 -0.05 -13.72 3.82
N PHE A 450 -0.40 -12.64 3.11
CA PHE A 450 0.32 -11.38 3.18
C PHE A 450 0.22 -10.69 4.55
N ILE A 451 -0.93 -10.71 5.22
CA ILE A 451 -1.15 -9.97 6.48
C ILE A 451 -0.85 -10.81 7.73
N ASN A 452 -0.74 -12.14 7.61
CA ASN A 452 -0.67 -13.05 8.75
C ASN A 452 0.50 -12.76 9.70
N ASP A 453 1.64 -12.34 9.17
CA ASP A 453 2.84 -12.09 9.98
C ASP A 453 2.68 -10.89 10.90
N LEU A 454 1.88 -9.88 10.51
CA LEU A 454 1.53 -8.78 11.41
C LEU A 454 0.75 -9.30 12.62
N ILE A 455 -0.18 -10.23 12.39
CA ILE A 455 -1.00 -10.81 13.47
C ILE A 455 -0.11 -11.66 14.39
N ASN A 456 0.81 -12.45 13.82
CA ASN A 456 1.79 -13.21 14.58
C ASN A 456 2.71 -12.31 15.42
N GLU A 457 3.16 -11.18 14.87
CA GLU A 457 4.03 -10.22 15.56
C GLU A 457 3.29 -9.54 16.72
N LEU A 458 2.04 -9.12 16.51
CA LEU A 458 1.16 -8.58 17.55
C LEU A 458 0.94 -9.59 18.67
N GLU A 459 0.64 -10.84 18.33
CA GLU A 459 0.46 -11.92 19.32
C GLU A 459 1.74 -12.19 20.11
N SER A 460 2.88 -12.30 19.41
CA SER A 460 4.18 -12.61 19.99
C SER A 460 4.75 -11.49 20.86
N SER A 461 4.34 -10.24 20.63
CA SER A 461 4.76 -9.09 21.44
C SER A 461 4.34 -9.21 22.92
N LYS A 462 3.26 -9.95 23.19
CA LYS A 462 2.62 -10.07 24.53
C LYS A 462 2.19 -8.72 25.13
N GLU A 463 2.11 -7.67 24.31
CA GLU A 463 1.65 -6.34 24.73
C GLU A 463 0.12 -6.24 24.79
N GLY A 464 -0.58 -7.14 24.09
CA GLY A 464 -2.04 -7.11 23.99
C GLY A 464 -2.77 -7.66 25.20
N ALA A 465 -4.09 -7.51 25.18
CA ALA A 465 -4.99 -8.01 26.21
C ALA A 465 -5.14 -9.54 26.15
N PHE A 466 -5.50 -10.11 27.30
CA PHE A 466 -5.73 -11.54 27.46
C PHE A 466 -7.13 -11.79 28.02
N PHE A 467 -7.78 -12.85 27.57
CA PHE A 467 -8.97 -13.41 28.18
C PHE A 467 -8.57 -14.68 28.93
N HIS A 468 -8.42 -14.57 30.25
CA HIS A 468 -7.71 -15.58 31.05
C HIS A 468 -6.29 -15.83 30.48
N ASP A 469 -6.00 -17.05 30.01
CA ASP A 469 -4.70 -17.42 29.44
C ASP A 469 -4.67 -17.31 27.90
N LEU A 470 -5.78 -16.91 27.27
CA LEU A 470 -5.89 -16.78 25.82
C LEU A 470 -5.50 -15.38 25.37
N ASN A 471 -4.56 -15.30 24.43
CA ASN A 471 -4.17 -14.04 23.82
C ASN A 471 -5.31 -13.50 22.95
N ALA A 472 -5.70 -12.26 23.19
CA ALA A 472 -6.72 -11.55 22.42
C ALA A 472 -6.25 -10.16 21.98
N SER A 473 -4.95 -10.06 21.69
CA SER A 473 -4.26 -8.84 21.27
C SER A 473 -4.89 -8.18 20.04
N SER A 474 -5.37 -8.95 19.08
CA SER A 474 -5.79 -8.45 17.78
C SER A 474 -6.90 -9.26 17.10
N PRO A 475 -8.18 -9.09 17.44
CA PRO A 475 -9.27 -9.66 16.66
C PRO A 475 -9.29 -9.05 15.24
N VAL A 476 -8.99 -9.87 14.22
CA VAL A 476 -8.87 -9.40 12.82
C VAL A 476 -9.94 -10.00 11.93
N GLN A 477 -10.50 -9.18 11.03
CA GLN A 477 -11.35 -9.59 9.92
C GLN A 477 -10.76 -9.05 8.61
N ALA A 478 -9.92 -9.85 7.96
CA ALA A 478 -9.19 -9.47 6.75
C ALA A 478 -8.39 -8.17 6.97
N ASP A 479 -8.79 -7.05 6.36
CA ASP A 479 -8.17 -5.74 6.48
C ASP A 479 -8.67 -4.91 7.68
N ASP A 480 -9.80 -5.28 8.28
CA ASP A 480 -10.29 -4.68 9.52
C ASP A 480 -9.48 -5.25 10.71
N ILE A 481 -8.49 -4.49 11.18
CA ILE A 481 -7.62 -4.86 12.30
C ILE A 481 -8.04 -4.07 13.54
N ALA A 482 -8.43 -4.78 14.60
CA ALA A 482 -8.51 -4.21 15.94
C ALA A 482 -7.27 -4.65 16.73
N ILE A 483 -6.69 -3.74 17.52
CA ILE A 483 -5.72 -4.09 18.57
C ILE A 483 -6.31 -3.74 19.93
N ILE A 484 -6.01 -4.57 20.92
CA ILE A 484 -6.54 -4.48 22.28
C ILE A 484 -5.38 -4.53 23.26
N ALA A 485 -5.27 -3.51 24.10
CA ALA A 485 -4.20 -3.39 25.11
C ALA A 485 -4.76 -2.89 26.46
N THR A 486 -4.03 -3.13 27.55
CA THR A 486 -4.48 -2.79 28.92
C THR A 486 -3.95 -1.45 29.43
N ASN A 487 -3.01 -0.84 28.71
CA ASN A 487 -2.41 0.45 29.06
C ASN A 487 -1.96 1.21 27.80
N CYS A 488 -1.74 2.52 27.93
CA CYS A 488 -1.38 3.39 26.81
C CYS A 488 0.00 3.09 26.21
N VAL A 489 0.97 2.63 27.01
CA VAL A 489 2.32 2.29 26.54
C VAL A 489 2.27 1.06 25.64
N SER A 490 1.61 -0.02 26.08
CA SER A 490 1.38 -1.21 25.27
C SER A 490 0.54 -0.91 24.03
N THR A 491 -0.45 -0.02 24.13
CA THR A 491 -1.23 0.46 22.98
C THR A 491 -0.31 1.09 21.93
N GLN A 492 0.56 2.02 22.34
CA GLN A 492 1.51 2.67 21.43
C GLN A 492 2.48 1.67 20.82
N ARG A 493 3.02 0.72 21.61
CA ARG A 493 3.93 -0.32 21.11
C ARG A 493 3.27 -1.19 20.03
N MET A 494 2.02 -1.59 20.24
CA MET A 494 1.26 -2.36 19.25
C MET A 494 0.96 -1.55 17.98
N VAL A 495 0.62 -0.26 18.10
CA VAL A 495 0.48 0.63 16.95
C VAL A 495 1.80 0.75 16.18
N THR A 496 2.92 0.87 16.88
CA THR A 496 4.26 0.92 16.28
C THR A 496 4.62 -0.38 15.54
N ILE A 497 4.19 -1.55 16.04
CA ILE A 497 4.30 -2.83 15.29
C ILE A 497 3.55 -2.74 13.96
N CYS A 498 2.29 -2.28 13.99
CA CYS A 498 1.50 -2.09 12.77
C CYS A 498 2.17 -1.11 11.80
N GLU A 499 2.64 0.03 12.29
CA GLU A 499 3.36 1.04 11.51
C GLU A 499 4.61 0.45 10.85
N ASN A 500 5.47 -0.21 11.62
CA ASN A 500 6.70 -0.84 11.11
C ASN A 500 6.39 -1.90 10.04
N TYR A 501 5.38 -2.74 10.27
CA TYR A 501 4.96 -3.76 9.32
C TYR A 501 4.46 -3.11 8.01
N SER A 502 3.61 -2.08 8.12
CA SER A 502 3.06 -1.38 6.96
C SER A 502 4.16 -0.70 6.12
N ASN A 503 5.12 -0.06 6.78
CA ASN A 503 6.29 0.56 6.15
C ASN A 503 7.16 -0.49 5.45
N MET A 504 7.35 -1.66 6.07
CA MET A 504 8.13 -2.77 5.51
C MET A 504 7.47 -3.37 4.27
N TRP A 505 6.16 -3.61 4.31
CA TRP A 505 5.41 -4.31 3.25
C TRP A 505 4.68 -3.39 2.29
N GLY A 506 4.91 -2.09 2.42
CA GLY A 506 4.60 -1.10 1.42
C GLY A 506 3.12 -0.72 1.26
N PHE A 507 2.35 -0.82 2.35
CA PHE A 507 0.98 -0.31 2.47
C PHE A 507 0.88 0.67 3.65
N THR A 508 -0.26 1.35 3.84
CA THR A 508 -0.41 2.33 4.91
C THR A 508 -1.76 2.19 5.63
N PHE A 509 -1.76 2.54 6.91
CA PHE A 509 -2.97 2.80 7.68
C PHE A 509 -3.37 4.28 7.54
N SER A 510 -4.65 4.60 7.77
CA SER A 510 -5.13 5.98 7.79
C SER A 510 -5.31 6.45 9.23
N PRO A 511 -4.48 7.37 9.76
CA PRO A 511 -4.66 7.92 11.11
C PRO A 511 -6.03 8.58 11.28
N ALA A 512 -6.45 9.39 10.30
CA ALA A 512 -7.72 10.10 10.32
C ALA A 512 -8.95 9.19 10.42
N LYS A 513 -8.91 7.98 9.83
CA LYS A 513 -10.03 7.02 9.87
C LYS A 513 -9.91 6.00 11.00
N SER A 514 -8.71 5.79 11.50
CA SER A 514 -8.45 4.94 12.65
C SER A 514 -9.03 5.57 13.92
N LYS A 515 -9.44 4.73 14.86
CA LYS A 515 -10.17 5.17 16.05
C LYS A 515 -9.63 4.51 17.30
N LEU A 516 -9.43 5.29 18.35
CA LEU A 516 -9.07 4.81 19.67
C LEU A 516 -10.27 4.91 20.61
N LEU A 517 -10.63 3.81 21.26
CA LEU A 517 -11.62 3.76 22.33
C LEU A 517 -10.93 3.33 23.62
N GLN A 518 -11.27 3.96 24.73
CA GLN A 518 -10.83 3.55 26.07
C GLN A 518 -12.03 3.25 26.94
N PHE A 519 -12.01 2.08 27.58
CA PHE A 519 -13.01 1.64 28.53
C PHE A 519 -12.38 1.50 29.93
N GLY A 520 -13.22 1.59 30.96
CA GLY A 520 -12.79 1.50 32.36
C GLY A 520 -12.84 2.85 33.10
N LYS A 521 -12.50 2.82 34.39
CA LYS A 521 -12.68 3.96 35.32
C LYS A 521 -11.59 5.05 35.19
N ARG A 522 -10.38 4.69 34.76
CA ARG A 522 -9.28 5.65 34.59
C ARG A 522 -9.29 6.17 33.16
N ARG A 523 -9.58 7.45 32.99
CA ARG A 523 -9.35 8.16 31.72
C ARG A 523 -7.95 8.74 31.76
N THR A 524 -7.12 8.31 30.82
CA THR A 524 -5.78 8.87 30.62
C THR A 524 -5.81 9.68 29.34
N SER A 525 -5.31 10.92 29.37
CA SER A 525 -5.27 11.79 28.19
C SER A 525 -4.10 11.51 27.26
N THR A 526 -3.33 10.43 27.47
CA THR A 526 -2.13 10.15 26.68
C THR A 526 -2.54 9.84 25.24
N PRO A 527 -2.15 10.69 24.26
CA PRO A 527 -2.44 10.41 22.86
C PRO A 527 -1.67 9.18 22.38
N THR A 528 -2.28 8.42 21.50
CA THR A 528 -1.62 7.35 20.74
C THR A 528 -1.39 7.86 19.32
N TYR A 529 -0.18 7.69 18.81
CA TYR A 529 0.24 8.17 17.50
C TYR A 529 0.42 7.03 16.50
N LEU A 530 -0.03 7.26 15.28
CA LEU A 530 0.18 6.41 14.11
C LEU A 530 0.82 7.26 13.02
N TYR A 531 2.05 6.94 12.61
CA TYR A 531 2.85 7.80 11.72
C TYR A 531 2.99 9.24 12.24
N GLN A 532 3.24 9.38 13.55
CA GLN A 532 3.31 10.66 14.27
C GLN A 532 2.02 11.51 14.25
N GLU A 533 0.93 11.02 13.66
CA GLU A 533 -0.38 11.66 13.74
C GLU A 533 -1.20 11.06 14.88
N PRO A 534 -1.87 11.88 15.72
CA PRO A 534 -2.68 11.37 16.80
C PRO A 534 -3.91 10.62 16.26
N ILE A 535 -4.15 9.42 16.77
CA ILE A 535 -5.38 8.67 16.48
C ILE A 535 -6.55 9.32 17.21
N ASN A 536 -7.66 9.49 16.48
CA ASN A 536 -8.87 10.09 17.03
C ASN A 536 -9.44 9.28 18.19
N TYR A 537 -9.45 9.86 19.39
CA TYR A 537 -10.14 9.32 20.55
C TYR A 537 -11.66 9.49 20.39
N VAL A 538 -12.41 8.38 20.51
CA VAL A 538 -13.86 8.38 20.34
C VAL A 538 -14.54 7.58 21.45
N THR A 539 -15.75 7.99 21.82
CA THR A 539 -16.58 7.27 22.80
C THR A 539 -17.40 6.15 22.17
N SER A 540 -17.53 6.14 20.84
CA SER A 540 -18.36 5.20 20.11
C SER A 540 -17.81 4.97 18.70
N ALA A 541 -17.69 3.71 18.27
CA ALA A 541 -17.16 3.34 16.96
C ALA A 541 -17.83 2.09 16.40
N ARG A 542 -17.70 1.86 15.09
CA ARG A 542 -18.24 0.68 14.42
C ARG A 542 -17.11 -0.31 14.16
N HIS A 543 -17.22 -1.52 14.66
CA HIS A 543 -16.33 -2.64 14.37
C HIS A 543 -17.14 -3.73 13.67
N ILE A 544 -16.79 -4.04 12.41
CA ILE A 544 -17.43 -5.08 11.59
C ILE A 544 -18.97 -4.98 11.63
N GLY A 545 -19.49 -3.76 11.45
CA GLY A 545 -20.93 -3.53 11.44
C GLY A 545 -21.57 -3.31 12.81
N ILE A 546 -20.93 -3.71 13.92
CA ILE A 546 -21.43 -3.61 15.30
C ILE A 546 -20.99 -2.30 15.97
N GLN A 547 -21.88 -1.66 16.71
CA GLN A 547 -21.57 -0.44 17.46
C GLN A 547 -20.92 -0.80 18.80
N LEU A 548 -19.69 -0.32 19.02
CA LEU A 548 -19.00 -0.34 20.29
C LEU A 548 -19.20 1.00 20.96
N ASP A 549 -19.57 1.00 22.24
CA ASP A 549 -19.77 2.22 23.02
C ASP A 549 -19.11 2.09 24.38
N THR A 550 -18.28 3.07 24.74
CA THR A 550 -17.55 3.14 26.01
C THR A 550 -18.46 3.20 27.23
N SER A 551 -19.71 3.64 27.08
CA SER A 551 -20.71 3.62 28.15
C SER A 551 -21.37 2.24 28.33
N LEU A 552 -21.02 1.25 27.48
CA LEU A 552 -21.62 -0.09 27.43
C LEU A 552 -23.14 -0.09 27.29
N LYS A 553 -23.75 1.01 26.81
CA LYS A 553 -25.20 1.07 26.62
C LYS A 553 -25.58 0.28 25.38
N THR A 554 -26.58 -0.58 25.52
CA THR A 554 -27.06 -1.47 24.45
C THR A 554 -28.18 -0.85 23.63
N MET A 555 -28.84 0.20 24.16
CA MET A 555 -30.04 0.80 23.56
C MET A 555 -29.79 1.35 22.14
N ASP A 556 -28.63 1.94 21.90
CA ASP A 556 -28.28 2.50 20.58
C ASP A 556 -28.22 1.44 19.48
N ARG A 557 -27.80 0.21 19.83
CA ARG A 557 -27.78 -0.92 18.90
C ARG A 557 -29.20 -1.31 18.48
N THR A 558 -30.11 -1.40 19.44
CA THR A 558 -31.54 -1.69 19.21
C THR A 558 -32.22 -0.58 18.42
N LEU A 559 -32.01 0.68 18.78
CA LEU A 559 -32.57 1.83 18.05
C LEU A 559 -32.09 1.87 16.60
N LYS A 560 -30.80 1.60 16.36
CA LYS A 560 -30.24 1.50 15.01
C LYS A 560 -30.86 0.36 14.20
N ALA A 561 -31.14 -0.79 14.83
CA ALA A 561 -31.84 -1.89 14.19
C ALA A 561 -33.28 -1.50 13.78
N CYS A 562 -34.04 -0.85 14.69
CA CYS A 562 -35.37 -0.34 14.39
C CYS A 562 -35.36 0.68 13.24
N ARG A 563 -34.41 1.62 13.24
CA ARG A 563 -34.23 2.60 12.14
C ARG A 563 -33.90 1.90 10.82
N THR A 564 -33.01 0.91 10.86
CA THR A 564 -32.63 0.12 9.69
C THR A 564 -33.85 -0.60 9.13
N LEU A 565 -34.59 -1.34 9.97
CA LEU A 565 -35.82 -2.05 9.60
C LEU A 565 -36.83 -1.11 8.97
N ARG A 566 -37.11 0.03 9.61
CA ARG A 566 -38.03 1.04 9.09
C ARG A 566 -37.58 1.53 7.71
N SER A 567 -36.32 1.96 7.58
CA SER A 567 -35.79 2.52 6.32
C SER A 567 -35.81 1.50 5.17
N THR A 568 -35.45 0.25 5.44
CA THR A 568 -35.43 -0.81 4.42
C THR A 568 -36.84 -1.19 4.01
N THR A 569 -37.76 -1.34 4.98
CA THR A 569 -39.16 -1.67 4.69
C THR A 569 -39.83 -0.53 3.93
N THR A 570 -39.61 0.73 4.31
CA THR A 570 -40.12 1.88 3.54
C THR A 570 -39.55 1.89 2.11
N SER A 571 -38.27 1.56 1.93
CA SER A 571 -37.67 1.48 0.59
C SER A 571 -38.30 0.37 -0.25
N VAL A 572 -38.52 -0.82 0.32
CA VAL A 572 -39.20 -1.94 -0.33
C VAL A 572 -40.63 -1.60 -0.71
N ILE A 573 -41.40 -0.96 0.20
CA ILE A 573 -42.77 -0.51 -0.08
C ILE A 573 -42.79 0.52 -1.22
N ARG A 574 -41.84 1.47 -1.24
CA ARG A 574 -41.71 2.47 -2.31
C ARG A 574 -41.36 1.88 -3.68
N LEU A 575 -40.82 0.67 -3.72
CA LEU A 575 -40.60 -0.09 -4.96
C LEU A 575 -41.87 -0.86 -5.41
N GLY A 576 -43.03 -0.61 -4.79
CA GLY A 576 -44.30 -1.27 -5.11
C GLY A 576 -44.50 -2.63 -4.45
N ILE A 577 -43.61 -3.03 -3.53
CA ILE A 577 -43.69 -4.32 -2.83
C ILE A 577 -44.53 -4.12 -1.56
N HIS A 578 -45.85 -4.10 -1.75
CA HIS A 578 -46.84 -4.10 -0.68
C HIS A 578 -48.08 -4.92 -1.07
N SER A 579 -48.86 -5.33 -0.07
CA SER A 579 -49.96 -6.31 -0.21
C SER A 579 -51.06 -5.91 -1.20
N ALA A 580 -51.17 -4.63 -1.54
CA ALA A 580 -52.14 -4.14 -2.54
C ALA A 580 -51.68 -4.34 -4.00
N ILE A 581 -50.39 -4.57 -4.26
CA ILE A 581 -49.84 -4.77 -5.62
C ILE A 581 -49.25 -6.17 -5.78
N VAL A 582 -48.58 -6.68 -4.75
CA VAL A 582 -47.89 -7.96 -4.77
C VAL A 582 -48.56 -8.91 -3.78
N ASN A 583 -48.64 -10.20 -4.14
CA ASN A 583 -49.18 -11.24 -3.28
C ASN A 583 -48.61 -11.13 -1.84
N PRO A 584 -49.45 -11.11 -0.78
CA PRO A 584 -49.00 -10.92 0.60
C PRO A 584 -47.96 -11.92 1.08
N ILE A 585 -48.00 -13.17 0.60
CA ILE A 585 -47.01 -14.20 0.92
C ILE A 585 -45.65 -13.84 0.32
N VAL A 586 -45.64 -13.36 -0.93
CA VAL A 586 -44.42 -12.90 -1.61
C VAL A 586 -43.86 -11.66 -0.92
N CYS A 587 -44.71 -10.69 -0.56
CA CYS A 587 -44.30 -9.52 0.23
C CYS A 587 -43.63 -9.93 1.54
N THR A 588 -44.27 -10.83 2.28
CA THR A 588 -43.76 -11.33 3.57
C THR A 588 -42.41 -12.00 3.40
N LYS A 589 -42.24 -12.81 2.34
CA LYS A 589 -40.96 -13.46 2.00
C LYS A 589 -39.87 -12.47 1.63
N ILE A 590 -40.19 -11.43 0.86
CA ILE A 590 -39.22 -10.38 0.51
C ILE A 590 -38.78 -9.60 1.76
N ILE A 591 -39.74 -9.20 2.61
CA ILE A 591 -39.45 -8.50 3.86
C ILE A 591 -38.59 -9.38 4.79
N SER A 592 -38.93 -10.66 4.95
CA SER A 592 -38.18 -11.56 5.83
C SER A 592 -36.79 -11.91 5.30
N GLN A 593 -36.56 -11.85 3.98
CA GLN A 593 -35.25 -12.12 3.37
C GLN A 593 -34.37 -10.88 3.21
N LEU A 594 -34.95 -9.67 3.09
CA LEU A 594 -34.18 -8.43 2.88
C LEU A 594 -34.12 -7.56 4.14
N CYS A 595 -35.26 -7.31 4.77
CA CYS A 595 -35.37 -6.34 5.86
C CYS A 595 -34.87 -6.94 7.19
N TYR A 596 -35.34 -8.13 7.57
CA TYR A 596 -34.95 -8.76 8.84
C TYR A 596 -33.46 -9.06 8.95
N PRO A 597 -32.78 -9.68 7.96
CA PRO A 597 -31.36 -10.00 8.10
C PRO A 597 -30.50 -8.74 8.19
N LYS A 598 -30.89 -7.67 7.48
CA LYS A 598 -30.19 -6.39 7.53
C LYS A 598 -30.40 -5.66 8.87
N ALA A 599 -31.61 -5.71 9.42
CA ALA A 599 -31.93 -5.10 10.70
C ALA A 599 -31.33 -5.87 11.89
N LEU A 600 -31.36 -7.21 11.84
CA LEU A 600 -30.94 -8.10 12.92
C LEU A 600 -29.46 -8.52 12.85
N TYR A 601 -28.69 -7.93 11.94
CA TYR A 601 -27.27 -8.23 11.84
C TYR A 601 -26.55 -7.97 13.18
N GLY A 602 -25.94 -9.02 13.72
CA GLY A 602 -25.22 -8.96 14.99
C GLY A 602 -26.09 -8.87 16.23
N CYS A 603 -27.39 -9.19 16.16
CA CYS A 603 -28.30 -9.13 17.31
C CYS A 603 -27.84 -9.95 18.52
N LYS A 604 -27.09 -11.03 18.27
CA LYS A 604 -26.45 -11.86 19.30
C LYS A 604 -25.46 -11.09 20.18
N LEU A 605 -24.95 -9.96 19.69
CA LEU A 605 -23.97 -9.09 20.35
C LEU A 605 -24.57 -7.74 20.77
N TRP A 606 -25.91 -7.61 20.80
CA TRP A 606 -26.53 -6.36 21.21
C TRP A 606 -26.65 -6.24 22.72
N GLY A 607 -26.87 -7.35 23.43
CA GLY A 607 -26.79 -7.40 24.88
C GLY A 607 -25.34 -7.39 25.35
N ASN A 608 -25.11 -6.90 26.56
CA ASN A 608 -23.90 -7.25 27.30
C ASN A 608 -24.24 -8.52 28.06
N LEU A 609 -23.42 -9.56 27.95
CA LEU A 609 -23.52 -10.68 28.86
C LEU A 609 -22.90 -10.23 30.18
N PRO A 610 -23.66 -10.06 31.28
CA PRO A 610 -23.00 -9.98 32.59
C PRO A 610 -22.26 -11.30 32.79
N ALA A 611 -21.02 -11.27 33.29
CA ALA A 611 -20.33 -12.52 33.61
C ALA A 611 -21.23 -13.41 34.46
N LEU A 612 -21.44 -14.63 33.98
CA LEU A 612 -21.93 -15.71 34.81
C LEU A 612 -20.95 -15.80 35.99
N LYS A 613 -21.44 -15.45 37.19
CA LYS A 613 -20.72 -15.74 38.43
C LYS A 613 -20.64 -17.26 38.53
N TYR A 614 -19.55 -17.83 38.02
CA TYR A 614 -19.17 -19.21 38.27
C TYR A 614 -18.42 -19.30 39.60
#